data_AF-A0A392UUW9-F1
#
_entry.id   AF-A0A392UUW9-F1
#
_cell.length_a   1.000
_cell.length_b   1.000
_cell.length_c   1.000
_cell.angle_alpha   90.00
_cell.angle_beta   90.00
_cell.angle_gamma   90.00
#
_symmetry.space_group_name_H-M   'P 1'
#
loop_
_entity.id
_entity.type
_entity.pdbx_description
1 polymer ?
#
loop_
_entity_poly.entity_id
_entity_poly.type
_entity_poly.pdbx_seq_one_letter_code
_entity_poly.pdbx_strand_id
1 'polypeptide(L)' 'MKLAKKMMIVALWCIQTKPIDRPPMDKVLEMLEEDENLQIPNKCYIYAQDLRAEDVTDNSA' A
#
# COMPACT_ATOMS: atom_id res chain seq x y z
N MET A 1 -14.72 -9.61 -6.92
CA MET A 1 -13.73 -8.75 -6.21
C MET A 1 -12.26 -9.06 -6.50
N LYS A 2 -11.91 -10.06 -7.33
CA LYS A 2 -10.49 -10.39 -7.61
C LYS A 2 -9.72 -9.26 -8.31
N LEU A 3 -10.32 -8.65 -9.34
CA LEU A 3 -9.70 -7.53 -10.07
C LEU A 3 -9.49 -6.30 -9.19
N ALA A 4 -10.51 -5.89 -8.43
CA ALA A 4 -10.40 -4.75 -7.50
C ALA A 4 -9.29 -4.96 -6.46
N LYS A 5 -9.17 -6.16 -5.88
CA LYS A 5 -8.09 -6.49 -4.95
C LYS A 5 -6.72 -6.41 -5.63
N LYS A 6 -6.59 -6.94 -6.84
CA LYS A 6 -5.34 -6.86 -7.63
C LYS A 6 -4.96 -5.41 -7.91
N MET A 7 -5.90 -4.61 -8.42
CA MET A 7 -5.67 -3.19 -8.70
C MET A 7 -5.29 -2.41 -7.44
N MET A 8 -5.92 -2.70 -6.30
CA MET A 8 -5.56 -2.08 -5.03
C MET A 8 -4.13 -2.44 -4.61
N ILE A 9 -3.71 -3.70 -4.73
CA ILE A 9 -2.35 -4.12 -4.40
C ILE A 9 -1.33 -3.45 -5.32
N VAL A 10 -1.56 -3.44 -6.64
CA VAL A 10 -0.70 -2.74 -7.61
C VAL A 10 -0.61 -1.25 -7.29
N ALA A 11 -1.72 -0.59 -6.98
CA ALA A 11 -1.72 0.81 -6.58
C ALA A 11 -0.87 1.04 -5.32
N LEU A 12 -0.99 0.17 -4.31
CA LEU A 12 -0.18 0.24 -3.09
C LEU A 12 1.32 0.08 -3.36
N TRP A 13 1.71 -0.68 -4.38
CA TRP A 13 3.12 -0.79 -4.80
C TRP A 13 3.60 0.49 -5.50
N CYS A 14 2.77 1.12 -6.32
CA CYS A 14 3.14 2.31 -7.09
C CYS A 14 3.24 3.59 -6.24
N ILE A 15 2.47 3.70 -5.16
CA ILE A 15 2.43 4.92 -4.32
C ILE A 15 3.47 4.93 -3.19
N GLN A 16 4.39 3.97 -3.15
CA GLN A 16 5.41 3.90 -2.10
C GLN A 16 6.20 5.21 -1.97
N THR A 17 6.45 5.66 -0.74
CA THR A 17 7.15 6.93 -0.50
C THR A 17 8.62 6.86 -0.86
N LYS A 18 9.24 5.69 -0.66
CA LYS A 18 10.62 5.45 -1.06
C LYS A 18 10.67 5.03 -2.54
N PRO A 19 11.45 5.73 -3.40
CA PRO A 19 11.56 5.38 -4.81
C PRO A 19 12.06 3.95 -5.07
N ILE A 20 12.95 3.45 -4.23
CA ILE A 20 13.51 2.09 -4.32
C ILE A 20 12.46 0.98 -4.12
N ASP A 21 11.36 1.29 -3.43
CA ASP A 21 10.29 0.33 -3.12
C ASP A 21 9.20 0.33 -4.22
N ARG A 22 9.27 1.26 -5.19
CA ARG A 22 8.33 1.29 -6.31
C ARG A 22 8.78 0.30 -7.39
N PRO A 23 7.87 -0.55 -7.89
CA PRO A 23 8.20 -1.40 -9.02
C PRO A 23 8.41 -0.55 -10.28
N PRO A 24 9.29 -0.99 -11.20
CA PRO A 24 9.38 -0.42 -12.52
C PRO A 24 8.12 -0.75 -13.35
N MET A 25 7.87 0.02 -14.42
CA MET A 25 6.61 -0.04 -15.16
C MET A 25 6.37 -1.40 -15.85
N ASP A 26 7.41 -2.04 -16.34
CA ASP A 26 7.40 -3.41 -16.86
C ASP A 26 6.89 -4.41 -15.82
N LYS A 27 7.37 -4.31 -14.57
CA LYS A 27 6.89 -5.17 -13.48
C LYS A 27 5.44 -4.88 -13.11
N VAL A 28 5.00 -3.62 -13.19
CA VAL A 28 3.59 -3.25 -12.98
C VAL A 28 2.68 -3.90 -14.02
N LEU A 29 3.10 -3.97 -15.29
CA LEU A 29 2.35 -4.64 -16.34
C LEU A 29 2.25 -6.15 -16.08
N GLU A 30 3.36 -6.79 -15.74
CA GLU A 30 3.40 -8.21 -15.37
C GLU A 30 2.42 -8.50 -14.21
N MET A 31 2.43 -7.68 -13.16
CA MET A 31 1.51 -7.82 -12.03
C MET A 31 0.02 -7.66 -12.40
N LEU A 32 -0.29 -6.90 -13.46
CA LEU A 32 -1.66 -6.71 -13.93
C LEU A 32 -2.12 -7.88 -14.81
N GLU A 33 -1.22 -8.43 -15.61
CA GLU A 33 -1.47 -9.53 -16.55
C GLU A 33 -1.50 -10.90 -15.86
N GLU A 34 -0.68 -11.12 -14.83
CA GLU A 34 -0.62 -12.38 -14.10
C GLU A 34 -1.86 -12.61 -13.24
N ASP A 35 -2.36 -13.86 -13.20
CA ASP A 35 -3.52 -14.24 -12.38
C ASP A 35 -3.13 -14.68 -10.94
N GLU A 36 -1.87 -14.48 -10.57
CA GLU A 36 -1.31 -14.87 -9.29
C GLU A 36 -1.73 -13.94 -8.13
N ASN A 37 -1.66 -14.48 -6.91
CA ASN A 37 -1.94 -13.72 -5.69
C ASN A 37 -0.75 -12.82 -5.34
N LEU A 38 -0.78 -11.58 -5.82
CA LEU A 38 0.18 -10.54 -5.45
C LEU A 38 0.26 -10.35 -3.94
N GLN A 39 1.48 -10.21 -3.41
CA GLN A 39 1.69 -9.86 -2.01
C GLN A 39 1.42 -8.38 -1.75
N ILE A 40 0.91 -8.08 -0.56
CA ILE A 40 0.71 -6.69 -0.11
C ILE A 40 2.08 -6.08 0.14
N PRO A 41 2.38 -4.89 -0.42
CA PRO A 41 3.66 -4.23 -0.19
C PRO A 41 3.81 -3.76 1.26
N ASN A 42 5.04 -3.40 1.62
CA ASN A 42 5.31 -2.78 2.91
C ASN A 42 4.42 -1.55 3.14
N LYS A 43 4.01 -1.35 4.41
CA LYS A 43 3.17 -0.21 4.79
C LYS A 43 3.86 1.09 4.38
N CYS A 44 3.18 1.83 3.51
CA CYS A 44 3.56 3.20 3.20
C CYS A 44 3.67 4.00 4.50
N TYR A 45 4.70 4.84 4.61
CA TYR A 45 4.99 5.61 5.82
C TYR A 45 3.81 6.49 6.27
N ILE A 46 2.96 6.92 5.33
CA ILE A 46 1.75 7.70 5.61
C ILE A 46 0.77 7.00 6.58
N TYR A 47 0.68 5.67 6.56
CA TYR A 47 -0.21 4.91 7.44
C TYR A 47 0.33 4.85 8.88
N ALA A 48 1.65 4.98 9.05
CA ALA A 48 2.26 5.06 10.38
C ALA A 48 2.00 6.40 11.07
N GLN A 49 1.63 7.45 10.32
CA GLN A 49 1.26 8.74 10.89
C GLN A 49 -0.19 8.76 11.37
N ASP A 50 -1.11 8.13 10.63
CA ASP A 50 -2.52 8.02 11.05
C ASP A 50 -2.69 7.22 12.35
N LEU A 51 -1.90 6.15 12.55
CA LEU A 51 -1.91 5.38 13.81
C LEU A 51 -1.32 6.15 15.01
N ARG A 52 -0.61 7.26 14.79
CA ARG A 52 -0.10 8.12 15.88
C ARG A 52 -1.09 9.21 16.28
N ALA A 53 -2.23 9.33 15.58
CA ALA A 53 -3.25 10.34 15.87
C ALA A 53 -4.35 9.85 16.85
N GLU A 54 -4.33 8.57 17.26
CA GLU A 54 -5.27 8.01 18.24
C GLU A 54 -4.58 7.69 19.58
N ASP A 55 -4.00 8.68 20.26
CA ASP A 55 -3.68 8.55 21.69
C ASP A 55 -3.61 9.91 22.43
N VAL A 56 -4.58 10.79 22.17
CA VAL A 56 -4.93 11.83 23.15
C VAL A 56 -6.18 11.35 23.87
N THR A 57 -5.98 10.53 24.90
CA THR A 57 -6.94 10.38 25.98
C THR A 57 -7.14 11.76 26.61
N ASP A 58 -8.21 12.46 26.25
CA ASP A 58 -8.71 13.53 27.10
C ASP A 58 -9.56 12.91 28.22
N ASN A 59 -8.85 12.34 29.20
CA ASN A 59 -9.38 12.21 30.55
C ASN A 59 -8.86 13.42 31.33
N SER A 60 -9.61 14.52 31.36
CA SER A 60 -9.62 15.38 32.55
C SER A 60 -10.79 16.36 32.60
N ALA A 61 -11.49 16.30 33.74
CA ALA A 61 -12.48 17.21 34.35
C ALA A 61 -13.94 17.13 33.87
#